data_AF-A0A6G4ZUF7-F1
#
_entry.id   AF-A0A6G4ZUF7-F1
#
_cell.length_a   1.000
_cell.length_b   1.000
_cell.length_c   1.000
_cell.angle_alpha   90.00
_cell.angle_beta   90.00
_cell.angle_gamma   90.00
#
_symmetry.space_group_name_H-M   'P 1'
#
loop_
_entity.id
_entity.type
_entity.pdbx_description
1 polymer ?
#
loop_
_entity_poly.entity_id
_entity_poly.type
_entity_poly.pdbx_seq_one_letter_code
_entity_poly.pdbx_strand_id
1 'polypeptide(L)' 'GKIVSIVPFGVFVAIIGQQEGLCHISELSHERIDDIRKKGFKEGQELEVKVLDIDDRGKVRLSHKVLLPAPAK' A
#
# COMPACT_ATOMS: atom_id res chain seq x y z
N GLY A 1 -0.88 -3.30 -7.77
CA GLY A 1 -1.67 -4.35 -7.09
C GLY A 1 -3.09 -3.86 -6.89
N LYS A 2 -4.05 -4.75 -6.60
CA LYS A 2 -5.46 -4.37 -6.40
C LYS A 2 -5.77 -4.29 -4.92
N ILE A 3 -6.40 -3.21 -4.46
CA ILE A 3 -6.83 -3.10 -3.07
C ILE A 3 -7.90 -4.16 -2.80
N VAL A 4 -7.66 -5.04 -1.82
CA VAL A 4 -8.65 -6.05 -1.40
C VAL A 4 -9.44 -5.59 -0.19
N SER A 5 -8.79 -4.90 0.73
CA SER A 5 -9.44 -4.41 1.94
C SER A 5 -8.71 -3.21 2.52
N ILE A 6 -9.46 -2.33 3.18
CA ILE A 6 -8.94 -1.11 3.82
C ILE A 6 -9.24 -1.18 5.31
N VAL A 7 -8.20 -0.99 6.12
CA VAL A 7 -8.30 -0.95 7.58
C VAL A 7 -7.78 0.40 8.09
N PRO A 8 -8.19 0.89 9.27
CA PRO A 8 -7.81 2.23 9.73
C PRO A 8 -6.30 2.46 9.90
N PHE A 9 -5.50 1.40 10.00
CA PHE A 9 -4.04 1.48 10.11
C PHE A 9 -3.28 1.09 8.82
N GLY A 10 -3.99 0.77 7.73
CA GLY A 10 -3.33 0.32 6.49
C GLY A 10 -4.28 -0.20 5.40
N VAL A 11 -3.69 -0.68 4.31
CA VAL A 11 -4.42 -1.17 3.14
C VAL A 11 -3.84 -2.51 2.72
N PHE A 12 -4.71 -3.50 2.54
CA PHE A 12 -4.34 -4.78 1.94
C PHE A 12 -4.43 -4.68 0.43
N VAL A 13 -3.34 -5.06 -0.23
CA VAL A 13 -3.23 -5.04 -1.68
C VAL A 13 -2.88 -6.44 -2.14
N ALA A 14 -3.75 -7.02 -2.97
CA ALA A 14 -3.45 -8.25 -3.68
C ALA A 14 -2.42 -7.98 -4.77
N ILE A 15 -1.38 -8.79 -4.75
CA ILE A 15 -0.32 -8.85 -5.75
C ILE A 15 -0.45 -10.17 -6.50
N ILE A 16 0.07 -10.18 -7.72
CA ILE A 16 -0.03 -11.32 -8.62
C ILE A 16 0.83 -12.45 -8.03
N GLY A 17 0.26 -13.66 -7.89
CA GLY A 17 0.98 -14.84 -7.38
C GLY A 17 0.50 -15.39 -6.02
N GLN A 18 -0.80 -15.28 -5.70
CA GLN A 18 -1.41 -15.75 -4.43
C GLN A 18 -0.88 -15.07 -3.15
N GLN A 19 -0.14 -13.97 -3.28
CA GLN A 19 0.37 -13.23 -2.13
C GLN A 19 -0.49 -12.00 -1.85
N GLU A 20 -0.64 -11.70 -0.57
CA GLU A 20 -1.31 -10.50 -0.08
C GLU A 20 -0.27 -9.63 0.62
N GLY A 21 -0.22 -8.36 0.23
CA GLY A 21 0.66 -7.41 0.86
C GLY A 21 -0.10 -6.43 1.74
N LEU A 22 0.52 -6.05 2.86
CA LEU A 22 0.03 -5.00 3.73
C LEU A 22 0.84 -3.73 3.48
N CYS A 23 0.12 -2.66 3.14
CA CYS A 23 0.67 -1.31 3.05
C CYS A 23 0.26 -0.54 4.31
N HIS A 24 1.23 -0.18 5.15
CA HIS A 24 0.94 0.55 6.39
C HIS A 24 0.49 1.98 6.08
N ILE A 25 -0.32 2.61 6.94
CA ILE A 25 -0.78 3.99 6.73
C ILE A 25 0.39 5.00 6.63
N SER A 26 1.50 4.73 7.32
CA SER A 26 2.74 5.51 7.24
C SER A 26 3.51 5.31 5.93
N GLU A 27 3.27 4.20 5.24
CA GLU A 27 3.90 3.85 3.96
C GLU A 27 3.03 4.23 2.77
N LEU A 28 1.79 4.68 3.02
CA LEU A 28 0.89 5.22 2.00
C LEU A 28 1.28 6.64 1.58
N SER A 29 1.92 7.46 2.43
CA SER A 29 2.42 8.79 2.07
C SER A 29 3.32 9.41 3.13
N HIS A 30 4.04 10.47 2.74
CA HIS A 30 4.80 11.30 3.66
C HIS A 30 3.92 12.10 4.64
N GLU A 31 2.69 12.42 4.25
CA GLU A 31 1.74 13.16 5.07
C GLU A 31 0.90 12.24 5.95
N ARG A 32 0.44 12.78 7.10
CA ARG A 32 -0.48 12.08 8.00
C ARG A 32 -1.82 11.86 7.29
N ILE A 33 -2.13 10.61 7.02
CA ILE A 33 -3.44 10.21 6.49
C ILE A 33 -4.32 9.93 7.70
N ASP A 34 -5.29 10.81 7.97
CA ASP A 34 -6.33 10.53 8.97
C ASP A 34 -7.44 9.64 8.39
N ASP A 35 -7.67 9.73 7.07
CA ASP A 35 -8.72 8.96 6.41
C ASP A 35 -8.29 8.47 5.02
N ILE A 36 -8.14 7.15 4.92
CA ILE A 36 -7.69 6.46 3.70
C ILE A 36 -8.73 6.62 2.58
N ARG A 37 -10.03 6.66 2.91
CA ARG A 37 -11.10 6.85 1.91
C ARG A 37 -11.10 8.26 1.35
N LYS A 38 -10.84 9.28 2.19
CA LYS A 38 -10.69 10.67 1.70
C LYS A 38 -9.53 10.85 0.72
N LYS A 39 -8.48 10.04 0.85
CA LYS A 39 -7.34 10.10 -0.08
C LYS A 39 -7.62 9.50 -1.45
N GLY A 40 -8.79 8.90 -1.65
CA GLY A 40 -9.19 8.30 -2.92
C GLY A 40 -8.91 6.81 -3.03
N PHE A 41 -8.36 6.17 -2.00
CA PHE A 41 -8.20 4.71 -1.97
C PHE A 41 -9.55 4.02 -1.75
N LYS A 42 -9.88 3.09 -2.64
CA LYS A 42 -11.10 2.27 -2.56
C LYS A 42 -10.81 0.79 -2.73
N GLU A 43 -11.60 -0.02 -2.06
CA GLU A 43 -11.59 -1.48 -2.26
C GLU A 43 -11.89 -1.79 -3.73
N GLY A 44 -11.06 -2.63 -4.33
CA GLY A 44 -11.12 -2.98 -5.73
C GLY A 44 -10.41 -2.03 -6.69
N GLN A 45 -9.84 -0.92 -6.20
CA GLN A 45 -9.05 -0.01 -7.02
C GLN A 45 -7.63 -0.54 -7.24
N GLU A 46 -7.06 -0.20 -8.38
CA GLU A 46 -5.65 -0.47 -8.68
C GLU A 46 -4.77 0.56 -7.99
N LEU A 47 -3.85 0.07 -7.17
CA LEU A 47 -2.86 0.87 -6.46
C LEU A 47 -1.45 0.39 -6.82
N GLU A 48 -0.64 1.33 -7.27
CA GLU A 48 0.78 1.08 -7.49
C GLU A 48 1.52 1.11 -6.16
N VAL A 49 2.30 0.06 -5.89
CA VAL A 49 3.04 -0.12 -4.63
C VAL A 49 4.34 -0.83 -4.93
N LYS A 50 5.40 -0.49 -4.19
CA LYS A 50 6.68 -1.18 -4.26
C LYS A 50 6.77 -2.24 -3.17
N VAL A 51 7.22 -3.43 -3.55
CA VAL A 51 7.56 -4.49 -2.60
C VAL A 51 8.87 -4.13 -1.92
N LEU A 52 8.84 -4.01 -0.59
CA LEU A 52 10.03 -3.79 0.22
C LEU A 52 10.63 -5.10 0.71
N ASP A 53 9.78 -5.98 1.19
CA ASP A 53 10.20 -7.21 1.87
C ASP A 53 9.10 -8.27 1.76
N ILE A 54 9.50 -9.53 1.68
CA ILE A 54 8.60 -10.67 1.62
C ILE A 54 9.00 -11.61 2.76
N ASP A 55 8.09 -11.81 3.69
CA ASP A 55 8.28 -12.74 4.81
C ASP A 55 7.96 -14.18 4.37
N ASP A 56 8.62 -15.17 4.98
CA ASP A 56 8.42 -16.60 4.72
C ASP A 56 6.96 -17.05 4.96
N ARG A 57 6.22 -16.31 5.82
CA ARG A 57 4.78 -16.50 6.05
C ARG A 57 3.88 -15.99 4.93
N GLY A 58 4.44 -15.54 3.81
CA GLY A 58 3.71 -15.01 2.65
C GLY A 58 3.23 -13.57 2.81
N LYS A 59 3.59 -12.89 3.91
CA LYS A 59 3.26 -11.47 4.13
C LYS A 59 4.21 -10.59 3.34
N VAL A 60 3.66 -9.78 2.44
CA VAL A 60 4.47 -8.83 1.66
C VAL A 60 4.34 -7.44 2.25
N ARG A 61 5.47 -6.81 2.57
CA ARG A 61 5.49 -5.40 2.98
C ARG A 61 5.50 -4.53 1.75
N LEU A 62 4.47 -3.70 1.63
CA LEU A 62 4.26 -2.82 0.51
C LEU A 62 4.41 -1.37 0.93
N SER A 63 4.93 -0.57 0.01
CA SER A 63 5.14 0.85 0.21
C SER A 63 4.71 1.65 -1.01
N HIS A 64 3.76 2.55 -0.83
CA HIS A 64 3.33 3.48 -1.89
C HIS A 64 4.25 4.71 -1.91
N LYS A 65 4.75 5.12 -0.75
CA LYS A 65 5.62 6.28 -0.56
C LYS A 65 6.88 6.25 -1.42
N VAL A 66 7.45 5.07 -1.67
CA VAL A 66 8.68 4.92 -2.49
C VAL A 66 8.43 5.19 -3.98
N LEU A 67 7.17 5.14 -4.42
CA LEU A 67 6.79 5.48 -5.80
C LEU A 67 6.54 6.97 -6.00
N LEU A 68 6.36 7.74 -4.91
CA LEU A 68 6.37 9.19 -5.01
C LEU A 68 7.81 9.59 -5.35
N PRO A 69 8.06 10.15 -6.55
CA PRO A 69 9.41 10.53 -6.93
C PRO A 69 9.92 11.54 -5.90
N ALA A 70 11.15 11.33 -5.43
CA ALA A 70 11.89 12.40 -4.74
C ALA A 70 11.76 13.66 -5.61
N PRO A 71 11.44 14.83 -5.04
CA PRO A 71 11.31 16.05 -5.82
C PRO A 71 12.59 16.21 -6.66
N ALA A 72 12.42 16.28 -7.97
CA ALA A 72 13.52 16.48 -8.90
C ALA A 72 14.33 17.69 -8.42
N LYS A 73 15.61 17.44 -8.19
CA LYS A 73 16.59 18.37 -7.66
C LYS A 73 16.77 19.57 -8.58
#